data_AF-A0A6B3H2L1-F1
#
_entry.id   AF-A0A6B3H2L1-F1
#
_cell.length_a   1.000
_cell.length_b   1.000
_cell.length_c   1.000
_cell.angle_alpha   90.00
_cell.angle_beta   90.00
_cell.angle_gamma   90.00
#
_symmetry.space_group_name_H-M   'P 1'
#
loop_
_entity.id
_entity.type
_entity.pdbx_description
1 polymer ?
#
loop_
_entity_poly.entity_id
_entity_poly.type
_entity_poly.pdbx_seq_one_letter_code
_entity_poly.pdbx_strand_id
1 'polypeptide(L)'
;MGAAPHHGHSHGSGPSKEAAKLSRELVKNASARDAYRHLQQFQAIADSAGGHRAAGSLGHDASAAYVYRQLQRAGYQVSYESFRFDYTETLAEKLAVVSPTSRDVTIKAMTFTPSTRVGGLTAGLVAVPVDDTSGCEASDYASANFTGK
;
A
#
# COMPACT_ATOMS: atom_id res chain seq x y z
N MET A 1 18.10 0.63 -73.31
CA MET A 1 16.92 1.33 -72.77
C MET A 1 16.10 0.32 -71.99
N GLY A 2 15.96 0.50 -70.68
CA GLY A 2 15.21 -0.40 -69.81
C GLY A 2 15.25 0.13 -68.39
N ALA A 3 14.38 1.09 -68.08
CA ALA A 3 14.25 1.64 -66.74
C ALA A 3 13.51 0.64 -65.84
N ALA A 4 14.06 0.40 -64.65
CA ALA A 4 13.44 -0.44 -63.63
C ALA A 4 12.20 0.26 -63.02
N PRO A 5 11.15 -0.48 -62.65
CA PRO A 5 9.97 0.10 -62.04
C PRO A 5 10.28 0.54 -60.61
N HIS A 6 10.00 1.81 -60.30
CA HIS A 6 10.01 2.33 -58.94
C HIS A 6 8.80 1.77 -58.18
N HIS A 7 9.05 0.87 -57.23
CA HIS A 7 8.05 0.49 -56.25
C HIS A 7 7.80 1.67 -55.31
N GLY A 8 6.67 2.35 -55.51
CA GLY A 8 6.18 3.37 -54.59
C GLY A 8 5.92 2.75 -53.22
N HIS A 9 6.67 3.19 -52.22
CA HIS A 9 6.35 2.91 -50.82
C HIS A 9 5.00 3.56 -50.50
N SER A 10 4.02 2.73 -50.14
CA SER A 10 2.71 3.23 -49.73
C SER A 10 2.87 4.10 -48.48
N HIS A 11 2.25 5.28 -48.52
CA HIS A 11 2.12 6.17 -47.36
C HIS A 11 1.06 5.63 -46.37
N GLY A 12 1.21 4.37 -45.95
CA GLY A 12 0.43 3.79 -44.84
C GLY A 12 1.05 4.17 -43.50
N SER A 13 0.23 4.57 -42.53
CA SER A 13 0.70 4.88 -41.17
C SER A 13 1.35 3.64 -40.54
N GLY A 14 2.67 3.70 -40.36
CA GLY A 14 3.40 2.60 -39.72
C GLY A 14 2.97 2.38 -38.26
N PRO A 15 3.21 1.18 -37.69
CA PRO A 15 2.75 0.81 -36.35
C PRO A 15 3.10 1.82 -35.24
N SER A 16 4.27 2.45 -35.34
CA SER A 16 4.72 3.51 -34.41
C SER A 16 3.83 4.76 -34.45
N LYS A 17 3.36 5.16 -35.64
CA LYS A 17 2.47 6.33 -35.81
C LYS A 17 1.07 6.05 -35.24
N GLU A 18 0.56 4.84 -35.45
CA GLU A 18 -0.73 4.41 -34.89
C GLU A 18 -0.68 4.29 -33.37
N ALA A 19 0.40 3.70 -32.81
CA ALA A 19 0.61 3.67 -31.37
C ALA A 19 0.67 5.09 -30.79
N ALA A 20 1.38 6.01 -31.43
CA ALA A 20 1.45 7.40 -30.99
C ALA A 20 0.08 8.11 -31.05
N LYS A 21 -0.76 7.78 -32.04
CA LYS A 21 -2.12 8.30 -32.15
C LYS A 21 -3.00 7.78 -31.01
N LEU A 22 -3.00 6.47 -30.79
CA LEU A 22 -3.75 5.84 -29.70
C LEU A 22 -3.34 6.41 -28.34
N SER A 23 -2.04 6.53 -28.07
CA SER A 23 -1.55 7.11 -26.81
C SER A 23 -2.06 8.54 -26.58
N ARG A 24 -2.07 9.38 -27.62
CA ARG A 24 -2.62 10.75 -27.51
C ARG A 24 -4.12 10.75 -27.24
N GLU A 25 -4.87 9.85 -27.88
CA GLU A 25 -6.31 9.70 -27.63
C GLU A 25 -6.59 9.23 -26.21
N LEU A 26 -5.86 8.24 -25.70
CA LEU A 26 -5.98 7.76 -24.33
C LEU A 26 -5.68 8.85 -23.30
N VAL A 27 -4.58 9.59 -23.48
CA VAL A 27 -4.21 10.71 -22.59
C VAL A 27 -5.27 11.81 -22.63
N LYS A 28 -5.80 12.15 -23.81
CA LYS A 28 -6.87 13.15 -23.94
C LYS A 28 -8.16 12.73 -23.24
N ASN A 29 -8.47 11.44 -23.26
CA ASN A 29 -9.71 10.88 -22.71
C ASN A 29 -9.61 10.49 -21.23
N ALA A 30 -8.40 10.38 -20.68
CA ALA A 30 -8.18 10.17 -19.25
C ALA A 30 -8.26 11.51 -18.50
N SER A 31 -9.24 11.67 -17.61
CA SER A 31 -9.42 12.91 -16.87
C SER A 31 -9.41 12.72 -15.34
N ALA A 32 -8.92 13.74 -14.64
CA ALA A 32 -8.98 13.80 -13.18
C ALA A 32 -10.43 13.75 -12.67
N ARG A 33 -11.39 14.27 -13.44
CA ARG A 33 -12.82 14.22 -13.11
C ARG A 33 -13.34 12.78 -13.10
N ASP A 34 -12.90 11.95 -14.04
CA ASP A 34 -13.31 10.54 -14.09
C ASP A 34 -12.69 9.76 -12.94
N ALA A 35 -11.40 9.98 -12.66
CA ALA A 35 -10.72 9.40 -11.51
C ALA A 35 -11.41 9.79 -10.18
N TYR A 36 -11.81 11.06 -10.02
CA TYR A 36 -12.48 11.53 -8.83
C TYR A 36 -13.83 10.83 -8.58
N ARG A 37 -14.61 10.53 -9.62
CA ARG A 37 -15.85 9.75 -9.47
C ARG A 37 -15.60 8.36 -8.89
N HIS A 38 -14.49 7.71 -9.27
CA HIS A 38 -14.09 6.43 -8.67
C HIS A 38 -13.68 6.59 -7.20
N LEU A 39 -12.93 7.65 -6.87
CA LEU A 39 -12.57 7.96 -5.48
C LEU A 39 -13.80 8.19 -4.60
N GLN A 40 -14.81 8.91 -5.09
CA GLN A 40 -16.08 9.09 -4.37
C GLN A 40 -16.77 7.75 -4.08
N GLN A 41 -16.78 6.83 -5.05
CA GLN A 41 -17.36 5.52 -4.83
C GLN A 41 -16.57 4.68 -3.82
N PHE A 42 -15.24 4.73 -3.87
CA PHE A 42 -14.40 4.06 -2.88
C PHE A 42 -14.56 4.66 -1.48
N GLN A 43 -14.79 5.97 -1.38
CA GLN A 43 -15.10 6.59 -0.09
C GLN A 43 -16.46 6.11 0.43
N ALA A 44 -17.50 6.11 -0.41
CA ALA A 44 -18.82 5.59 -0.01
C ALA A 44 -18.78 4.11 0.41
N ILE A 45 -17.92 3.31 -0.21
CA ILE A 45 -17.67 1.92 0.23
C ILE A 45 -17.01 1.89 1.61
N ALA A 46 -15.99 2.72 1.84
CA ALA A 46 -15.35 2.81 3.16
C ALA A 46 -16.36 3.23 4.23
N ASP A 47 -17.13 4.29 3.97
CA ASP A 47 -18.12 4.83 4.91
C ASP A 47 -19.19 3.81 5.30
N SER A 48 -19.62 2.97 4.35
CA SER A 48 -20.61 1.90 4.61
C SER A 48 -20.02 0.63 5.22
N ALA A 49 -18.69 0.50 5.28
CA ALA A 49 -17.98 -0.70 5.74
C ALA A 49 -17.03 -0.42 6.93
N GLY A 50 -17.49 0.38 7.89
CA GLY A 50 -16.73 0.66 9.12
C GLY A 50 -15.63 1.71 8.97
N GLY A 51 -15.66 2.50 7.90
CA GLY A 51 -14.74 3.61 7.65
C GLY A 51 -13.44 3.22 6.95
N HIS A 52 -13.25 1.97 6.51
CA HIS A 52 -12.02 1.53 5.86
C HIS A 52 -12.24 0.49 4.74
N ARG A 53 -11.19 0.26 3.96
CA ARG A 53 -11.12 -0.75 2.88
C ARG A 53 -9.87 -1.64 3.01
N ALA A 54 -9.47 -1.89 4.25
CA ALA A 54 -8.32 -2.72 4.60
C ALA A 54 -8.44 -4.13 3.99
N ALA A 55 -7.32 -4.73 3.54
CA ALA A 55 -7.32 -6.04 2.92
C ALA A 55 -8.05 -7.10 3.78
N GLY A 56 -8.91 -7.89 3.15
CA GLY A 56 -9.73 -8.90 3.83
C GLY A 56 -10.95 -8.37 4.59
N SER A 57 -11.22 -7.05 4.58
CA SER A 57 -12.44 -6.49 5.18
C SER A 57 -13.62 -6.44 4.20
N LEU A 58 -14.85 -6.24 4.72
CA LEU A 58 -16.04 -6.02 3.89
C LEU A 58 -15.87 -4.86 2.89
N GLY A 59 -15.18 -3.78 3.31
CA GLY A 59 -14.87 -2.65 2.44
C GLY A 59 -13.89 -3.00 1.32
N HIS A 60 -12.96 -3.92 1.58
CA HIS A 60 -12.07 -4.46 0.54
C HIS A 60 -12.86 -5.30 -0.48
N ASP A 61 -13.69 -6.24 -0.03
CA ASP A 61 -14.49 -7.09 -0.92
C ASP A 61 -15.43 -6.26 -1.81
N ALA A 62 -16.11 -5.27 -1.22
CA ALA A 62 -16.96 -4.36 -1.97
C ALA A 62 -16.18 -3.52 -3.01
N SER A 63 -14.94 -3.15 -2.69
CA SER A 63 -14.05 -2.42 -3.60
C SER A 63 -13.57 -3.29 -4.76
N ALA A 64 -13.16 -4.52 -4.48
CA ALA A 64 -12.78 -5.50 -5.49
C ALA A 64 -13.96 -5.76 -6.44
N ALA A 65 -15.16 -5.94 -5.90
CA ALA A 65 -16.39 -6.10 -6.67
C ALA A 65 -16.75 -4.87 -7.51
N TYR A 66 -16.47 -3.66 -7.01
CA TYR A 66 -16.65 -2.44 -7.78
C TYR A 66 -15.73 -2.41 -9.00
N VAL A 67 -14.42 -2.63 -8.80
CA VAL A 67 -13.43 -2.64 -9.90
C VAL A 67 -13.77 -3.74 -10.91
N TYR A 68 -14.13 -4.94 -10.43
CA TYR A 68 -14.55 -6.06 -11.27
C TYR A 68 -15.68 -5.64 -12.23
N ARG A 69 -16.76 -5.04 -11.70
CA ARG A 69 -17.90 -4.59 -12.51
C ARG A 69 -17.51 -3.49 -13.50
N GLN A 70 -16.64 -2.56 -13.10
CA GLN A 70 -16.21 -1.48 -13.99
C GLN A 70 -15.39 -2.00 -15.17
N LEU A 71 -14.46 -2.93 -14.92
CA LEU A 71 -13.64 -3.55 -15.96
C LEU A 71 -14.48 -4.45 -16.88
N GLN A 72 -15.39 -5.25 -16.32
CA GLN A 72 -16.31 -6.07 -17.12
C GLN A 72 -17.17 -5.20 -18.05
N ARG A 73 -17.70 -4.07 -17.56
CA ARG A 73 -18.45 -3.10 -18.39
C ARG A 73 -17.62 -2.46 -19.48
N ALA A 74 -16.31 -2.34 -19.29
CA ALA A 74 -15.38 -1.84 -20.29
C ALA A 74 -14.90 -2.92 -21.28
N GLY A 75 -15.41 -4.16 -21.17
CA GLY A 75 -15.11 -5.25 -22.10
C GLY A 75 -13.87 -6.08 -21.75
N TYR A 76 -13.31 -5.92 -20.54
CA TYR A 76 -12.20 -6.74 -20.08
C TYR A 76 -12.68 -8.13 -19.62
N GLN A 77 -11.81 -9.12 -19.76
CA GLN A 77 -11.94 -10.42 -19.09
C GLN A 77 -11.36 -10.27 -17.68
N VAL A 78 -12.14 -10.58 -16.65
CA VAL A 78 -11.77 -10.32 -15.25
C VAL A 78 -11.99 -11.57 -14.40
N SER A 79 -10.98 -11.94 -13.62
CA SER A 79 -11.03 -12.98 -12.58
C SER A 79 -10.62 -12.40 -11.22
N TYR A 80 -10.94 -13.11 -10.14
CA TYR A 80 -10.35 -12.87 -8.83
C TYR A 80 -9.21 -13.83 -8.59
N GLU A 81 -8.10 -13.33 -8.07
CA GLU A 81 -6.98 -14.13 -7.59
C GLU A 81 -6.87 -13.96 -6.08
N SER A 82 -7.18 -15.01 -5.33
CA SER A 82 -7.13 -14.99 -3.87
C SER A 82 -5.80 -15.54 -3.37
N PHE A 83 -5.23 -14.88 -2.36
CA PHE A 83 -4.02 -15.33 -1.69
C PHE A 83 -4.13 -15.07 -0.19
N ARG A 84 -3.33 -15.81 0.59
CA ARG A 84 -3.25 -15.64 2.05
C ARG A 84 -2.15 -14.65 2.40
N PHE A 85 -2.37 -13.89 3.45
CA PHE A 85 -1.40 -12.96 4.01
C PHE A 85 -1.52 -12.96 5.53
N ASP A 86 -0.47 -12.52 6.22
CA ASP A 86 -0.50 -12.32 7.66
C ASP A 86 -1.24 -11.03 7.99
N TYR A 87 -2.32 -11.16 8.75
CA TYR A 87 -3.10 -10.03 9.25
C TYR A 87 -2.74 -9.77 10.71
N THR A 88 -2.52 -8.50 11.04
CA THR A 88 -2.27 -8.06 12.42
C THR A 88 -3.20 -6.91 12.77
N GLU A 89 -3.83 -7.00 13.93
CA GLU A 89 -4.66 -5.95 14.50
C GLU A 89 -4.22 -5.69 15.94
N THR A 90 -4.05 -4.41 16.28
CA THR A 90 -3.74 -4.00 17.64
C THR A 90 -5.03 -3.99 18.46
N LEU A 91 -5.20 -4.99 19.32
CA LEU A 91 -6.38 -5.11 20.19
C LEU A 91 -6.24 -4.28 21.47
N ALA A 92 -5.01 -4.08 21.95
CA ALA A 92 -4.70 -3.27 23.13
C ALA A 92 -3.27 -2.77 23.07
N GLU A 93 -3.06 -1.52 23.49
CA GLU A 93 -1.75 -0.93 23.66
C GLU A 93 -1.74 -0.01 24.89
N LYS A 94 -0.66 -0.08 25.67
CA LYS A 94 -0.43 0.82 26.79
C LYS A 94 1.07 0.84 27.11
N LEU A 95 1.57 2.03 27.40
CA LEU A 95 2.90 2.23 27.98
C LEU A 95 2.80 3.25 29.11
N ALA A 96 3.52 2.99 30.20
CA ALA A 96 3.70 3.94 31.28
C ALA A 96 5.14 3.88 31.76
N VAL A 97 5.69 5.04 32.11
CA VAL A 97 6.86 5.11 32.99
C VAL A 97 6.31 4.96 34.40
N VAL A 98 6.73 3.93 35.13
CA VAL A 98 6.25 3.65 36.49
C VAL A 98 7.14 4.25 37.59
N SER A 99 8.39 4.59 37.25
CA SER A 99 9.37 5.19 38.17
C SER A 99 10.43 5.99 37.40
N PRO A 100 11.08 7.00 38.02
CA PRO A 100 10.82 7.51 39.37
C PRO A 100 9.53 8.34 39.45
N THR A 101 9.12 8.94 38.34
CA THR A 101 7.89 9.74 38.25
C THR A 101 6.91 9.03 37.32
N SER A 102 5.79 8.60 37.88
CA SER A 102 4.76 7.88 37.13
C SER A 102 4.12 8.78 36.08
N ARG A 103 4.06 8.31 34.82
CA ARG A 103 3.31 8.96 33.74
C ARG A 103 2.93 7.97 32.65
N ASP A 104 1.76 8.16 32.07
CA ASP A 104 1.38 7.44 30.86
C ASP A 104 2.16 7.97 29.65
N VAL A 105 2.35 7.09 28.67
CA VAL A 105 2.99 7.41 27.40
C VAL A 105 2.06 6.98 26.28
N THR A 106 1.62 7.93 25.47
CA THR A 106 0.90 7.60 24.24
C THR A 106 1.83 6.88 23.30
N ILE A 107 1.42 5.69 22.87
CA ILE A 107 2.16 4.86 21.93
C ILE A 107 1.29 4.50 20.75
N LYS A 108 1.94 3.98 19.71
CA LYS A 108 1.31 3.19 18.66
C LYS A 108 2.13 1.92 18.53
N ALA A 109 1.50 0.77 18.72
CA ALA A 109 2.13 -0.51 18.52
C ALA A 109 2.61 -0.62 17.06
N MET A 110 3.85 -1.05 16.88
CA MET A 110 4.39 -1.30 15.55
C MET A 110 3.70 -2.52 14.94
N THR A 111 3.39 -2.46 13.65
CA THR A 111 2.83 -3.60 12.91
C THR A 111 3.73 -4.82 13.07
N PHE A 112 3.15 -6.00 13.26
CA PHE A 112 3.84 -7.27 13.54
C PHE A 112 4.57 -7.35 14.90
N THR A 113 4.45 -6.35 15.78
CA THR A 113 4.98 -6.51 17.14
C THR A 113 4.25 -7.62 17.90
N PRO A 114 4.95 -8.53 18.59
CA PRO A 114 4.31 -9.58 19.36
C PRO A 114 3.59 -8.99 20.57
N SER A 115 2.49 -9.62 20.99
CA SER A 115 1.82 -9.27 22.24
C SER A 115 2.71 -9.54 23.44
N THR A 116 2.66 -8.65 24.43
CA THR A 116 3.16 -8.97 25.77
C THR A 116 2.27 -10.03 26.43
N ARG A 117 2.80 -10.71 27.45
CA ARG A 117 1.99 -11.64 28.26
C ARG A 117 0.83 -10.90 28.92
N VAL A 118 -0.22 -11.63 29.32
CA VAL A 118 -1.30 -11.08 30.16
C VAL A 118 -0.69 -10.44 31.41
N GLY A 119 -1.05 -9.18 31.68
CA GLY A 119 -0.46 -8.36 32.74
C GLY A 119 0.68 -7.44 32.28
N GLY A 120 1.14 -7.57 31.05
CA GLY A 120 2.17 -6.72 30.45
C GLY A 120 3.61 -7.15 30.77
N LEU A 121 4.54 -6.25 30.46
CA LEU A 121 5.97 -6.38 30.76
C LEU A 121 6.42 -5.10 31.49
N THR A 122 7.17 -5.25 32.57
CA THR A 122 7.83 -4.12 33.27
C THR A 122 9.31 -4.42 33.38
N ALA A 123 10.13 -3.53 32.82
CA ALA A 123 11.58 -3.65 32.78
C ALA A 123 12.23 -2.26 32.86
N GLY A 124 13.51 -2.23 33.20
CA GLY A 124 14.28 -0.98 33.22
C GLY A 124 14.77 -0.62 31.82
N LEU A 125 14.55 0.62 31.37
CA LEU A 125 14.97 1.06 30.04
C LEU A 125 16.48 1.33 29.98
N VAL A 126 17.10 0.95 28.86
CA VAL A 126 18.49 1.31 28.50
C VAL A 126 18.48 1.91 27.10
N ALA A 127 19.13 3.05 26.94
CA ALA A 127 19.30 3.67 25.63
C ALA A 127 20.45 3.00 24.86
N VAL A 128 20.23 2.75 23.57
CA VAL A 128 21.31 2.47 22.62
C VAL A 128 22.08 3.78 22.31
N PRO A 129 23.31 3.70 21.77
CA PRO A 129 24.01 4.87 21.24
C PRO A 129 23.11 5.67 20.28
N VAL A 130 23.21 7.00 20.36
CA VAL A 130 22.42 7.91 19.54
C VAL A 130 23.31 8.54 18.48
N ASP A 131 23.09 8.14 17.24
CA ASP A 131 23.72 8.64 16.02
C ASP A 131 22.77 8.49 14.83
N ASP A 132 23.28 8.63 13.60
CA ASP A 132 22.50 8.56 12.37
C ASP A 132 21.85 7.19 12.11
N THR A 133 22.31 6.13 12.79
CA THR A 133 21.84 4.74 12.59
C THR A 133 21.45 4.01 13.88
N SER A 134 21.38 4.72 15.02
CA SER A 134 20.88 4.29 16.33
C SER A 134 20.06 2.99 16.36
N GLY A 135 20.67 1.90 16.82
CA GLY A 135 20.03 0.61 17.03
C GLY A 135 19.95 -0.27 15.78
N CYS A 136 20.54 0.14 14.66
CA CYS A 136 20.58 -0.63 13.41
C CYS A 136 21.86 -1.47 13.27
N GLU A 137 22.94 -1.11 13.96
CA GLU A 137 24.20 -1.84 13.93
C GLU A 137 24.30 -2.82 15.11
N ALA A 138 24.92 -3.98 14.88
CA ALA A 138 25.20 -4.93 15.95
C ALA A 138 26.07 -4.31 17.08
N SER A 139 26.92 -3.34 16.74
CA SER A 139 27.77 -2.62 17.71
C SER A 139 26.98 -1.76 18.69
N ASP A 140 25.77 -1.33 18.35
CA ASP A 140 24.92 -0.49 19.22
C ASP A 140 24.49 -1.25 20.47
N TYR A 141 24.49 -2.57 20.38
CA TYR A 141 24.12 -3.48 21.45
C TYR A 141 25.33 -4.08 22.19
N ALA A 142 26.57 -3.75 21.78
CA ALA A 142 27.79 -4.35 22.33
C ALA A 142 28.27 -3.67 23.63
N SER A 143 27.90 -2.42 23.85
CA SER A 143 28.45 -1.57 24.92
C SER A 143 27.69 -1.63 26.24
N ALA A 144 26.48 -2.19 26.26
CA ALA A 144 25.61 -2.25 27.43
C ALA A 144 24.91 -3.61 27.59
N ASN A 145 24.51 -3.96 28.82
CA ASN A 145 23.74 -5.18 29.07
C ASN A 145 22.23 -4.92 28.92
N PHE A 146 21.68 -5.36 27.80
CA PHE A 146 20.24 -5.28 27.48
C PHE A 146 19.42 -6.44 28.04
N THR A 147 20.05 -7.43 28.68
CA THR A 147 19.32 -8.57 29.26
C THR A 147 18.38 -8.09 30.36
N GLY A 148 17.09 -8.42 30.22
CA GLY A 148 16.03 -8.04 31.16
C GLY A 148 15.78 -6.53 31.22
N LYS A 149 16.14 -5.80 30.16
CA LYS A 149 15.82 -4.38 29.96
C LYS A 149 14.65 -4.25 28.99
#